data_AF-A0A6P7GF79-F1
#
_entry.id   AF-A0A6P7GF79-F1
#
_cell.length_a   1.000
_cell.length_b   1.000
_cell.length_c   1.000
_cell.angle_alpha   90.00
_cell.angle_beta   90.00
_cell.angle_gamma   90.00
#
_symmetry.space_group_name_H-M   'P 1'
#
loop_
_entity.id
_entity.type
_entity.pdbx_description
1 polymer ?
#
loop_
_entity_poly.entity_id
_entity_poly.type
_entity_poly.pdbx_seq_one_letter_code
_entity_poly.pdbx_strand_id
1 'polypeptide(L)'
;MTESESILSENKNKIRKEEVLAIRNRFPTKIPIIVQRFYKETHLPHLDKSKFLVPQEITMSQFQTIIRNRIRLNSHQALYLLVNNRSMMSLTLTLAEVYAEHADSDGFLYVTYASQEVFGDSTTTSNYEVNKCMIQFGG
;
A
#
# COMPACT_ATOMS: atom_id res chain seq x y z
N MET A 1 20.57 11.50 -22.49
CA MET A 1 20.20 10.28 -21.73
C MET A 1 21.27 9.25 -22.06
N THR A 2 22.24 9.06 -21.18
CA THR A 2 23.45 8.25 -21.43
C THR A 2 23.20 6.77 -21.14
N GLU A 3 23.74 5.88 -21.99
CA GLU A 3 23.69 4.40 -21.86
C GLU A 3 24.12 3.86 -20.48
N SER A 4 24.84 4.65 -19.69
CA SER A 4 25.24 4.28 -18.33
C SER A 4 24.07 4.25 -17.33
N GLU A 5 23.05 5.11 -17.48
CA GLU A 5 21.91 5.13 -16.55
C GLU A 5 20.93 3.97 -16.79
N SER A 6 20.81 3.49 -18.03
CA SER A 6 19.94 2.35 -18.35
C SER A 6 20.47 1.05 -17.74
N ILE A 7 21.77 0.75 -17.89
CA ILE A 7 22.40 -0.48 -17.38
C ILE A 7 22.33 -0.59 -15.85
N LEU A 8 22.48 0.52 -15.13
CA LEU A 8 22.35 0.58 -13.66
C LEU A 8 20.92 0.33 -13.20
N SER A 9 19.93 0.87 -13.90
CA SER A 9 18.51 0.65 -13.58
C SER A 9 18.08 -0.80 -13.83
N GLU A 10 18.62 -1.41 -14.89
CA GLU A 10 18.30 -2.77 -15.32
C GLU A 10 18.89 -3.81 -14.35
N ASN A 11 20.14 -3.63 -13.93
CA ASN A 11 20.76 -4.47 -12.90
C ASN A 11 20.04 -4.36 -11.55
N LYS A 12 19.56 -3.16 -11.18
CA LYS A 12 18.85 -2.93 -9.92
C LYS A 12 17.47 -3.60 -9.90
N ASN A 13 16.77 -3.62 -11.03
CA ASN A 13 15.50 -4.34 -11.19
C ASN A 13 15.71 -5.86 -11.16
N LYS A 14 16.79 -6.35 -11.77
CA LYS A 14 17.12 -7.78 -11.75
C LYS A 14 17.40 -8.30 -10.34
N ILE A 15 18.21 -7.57 -9.56
CA ILE A 15 18.52 -7.92 -8.16
C ILE A 15 17.24 -7.95 -7.31
N ARG A 16 16.36 -6.95 -7.45
CA ARG A 16 15.07 -6.92 -6.72
C ARG A 16 14.17 -8.11 -7.04
N LYS A 17 14.09 -8.52 -8.31
CA LYS A 17 13.30 -9.68 -8.72
C LYS A 17 13.83 -10.99 -8.11
N GLU A 18 15.15 -11.17 -8.12
CA GLU A 18 15.80 -12.34 -7.50
C GLU A 18 15.57 -12.37 -5.98
N GLU A 19 15.66 -11.21 -5.31
CA GLU A 19 15.32 -11.09 -3.89
C GLU A 19 13.86 -11.46 -3.59
N VAL A 20 12.91 -10.93 -4.37
CA VAL A 20 11.48 -11.26 -4.18
C VAL A 20 11.24 -12.74 -4.45
N LEU A 21 11.82 -13.32 -5.49
CA LEU A 21 11.71 -14.75 -5.78
C LEU A 21 12.26 -15.60 -4.61
N ALA A 22 13.42 -15.24 -4.07
CA ALA A 22 13.99 -15.93 -2.90
C ALA A 22 13.10 -15.81 -1.66
N ILE A 23 12.52 -14.62 -1.42
CA ILE A 23 11.58 -14.36 -0.32
C ILE A 23 10.30 -15.16 -0.49
N ARG A 24 9.70 -15.18 -1.70
CA ARG A 24 8.48 -15.94 -1.99
C ARG A 24 8.71 -17.44 -1.92
N ASN A 25 9.89 -17.93 -2.31
CA ASN A 25 10.26 -19.33 -2.11
C ASN A 25 10.39 -19.70 -0.63
N ARG A 26 10.92 -18.80 0.20
CA ARG A 26 11.02 -19.01 1.66
C ARG A 26 9.69 -18.81 2.40
N PHE A 27 8.85 -17.90 1.93
CA PHE A 27 7.59 -17.50 2.57
C PHE A 27 6.48 -17.39 1.52
N PRO A 28 5.99 -18.52 0.98
CA PRO A 28 5.03 -18.51 -0.14
C PRO A 28 3.69 -17.88 0.22
N THR A 29 3.32 -17.91 1.51
CA THR A 29 2.07 -17.34 2.04
C THR A 29 2.20 -15.87 2.46
N LYS A 30 3.39 -15.26 2.30
CA LYS A 30 3.63 -13.86 2.68
C LYS A 30 3.83 -12.99 1.46
N ILE A 31 3.26 -11.80 1.54
CA ILE A 31 3.32 -10.77 0.52
C ILE A 31 4.33 -9.71 0.96
N PRO A 32 5.34 -9.39 0.11
CA PRO A 32 6.28 -8.32 0.38
C PRO A 32 5.65 -6.96 0.04
N ILE A 33 5.53 -6.10 1.05
CA ILE A 33 4.87 -4.79 0.94
C ILE A 33 5.84 -3.70 1.37
N ILE A 34 5.95 -2.64 0.56
CA ILE A 34 6.69 -1.42 0.88
C ILE A 34 5.68 -0.33 1.24
N VAL A 35 5.73 0.12 2.48
CA VAL A 35 4.88 1.18 3.04
C VAL A 35 5.68 2.46 3.16
N GLN A 36 5.18 3.54 2.56
CA GLN A 36 5.80 4.86 2.59
C GLN A 36 4.82 5.92 3.09
N ARG A 37 5.36 6.99 3.67
CA ARG A 37 4.57 8.17 4.01
C ARG A 37 4.36 8.99 2.75
N PHE A 38 3.16 9.53 2.54
CA PHE A 38 2.91 10.42 1.43
C PHE A 38 3.79 11.68 1.53
N TYR A 39 4.32 12.17 0.41
CA TYR A 39 5.30 13.26 0.42
C TYR A 39 4.75 14.59 0.95
N LYS A 40 3.44 14.83 0.82
CA LYS A 40 2.76 16.01 1.40
C LYS A 40 2.24 15.78 2.82
N GLU A 41 2.37 14.57 3.36
CA GLU A 41 1.91 14.28 4.70
C GLU A 41 2.80 14.97 5.73
N THR A 42 2.22 15.79 6.60
CA THR A 42 2.91 16.54 7.67
C THR A 42 2.44 16.18 9.08
N HIS A 43 1.25 15.59 9.22
CA HIS A 43 0.54 15.39 10.49
C HIS A 43 0.72 13.99 11.08
N LEU A 44 0.97 12.98 10.23
CA LEU A 44 1.17 11.60 10.68
C LEU A 44 2.64 11.32 11.05
N PRO A 45 2.90 10.47 12.08
CA PRO A 45 4.25 10.06 12.44
C PRO A 45 4.96 9.29 11.31
N HIS A 46 6.30 9.23 11.37
CA HIS A 46 7.09 8.37 10.50
C HIS A 46 6.99 6.90 10.92
N LEU A 47 7.15 6.02 9.94
CA LEU A 47 7.20 4.58 10.14
C LEU A 47 8.65 4.11 10.25
N ASP A 48 9.02 3.44 11.35
CA ASP A 48 10.40 2.99 11.59
C ASP A 48 10.92 1.98 10.55
N LYS A 49 10.02 1.18 9.99
CA LYS A 49 10.33 0.15 8.98
C LYS A 49 9.36 0.29 7.83
N SER A 50 9.86 0.46 6.61
CA SER A 50 9.04 0.57 5.41
C SER A 50 8.78 -0.76 4.72
N LYS A 51 9.54 -1.82 5.01
CA LYS A 51 9.37 -3.15 4.38
C LYS A 51 8.65 -4.12 5.32
N PHE A 52 7.60 -4.75 4.82
CA PHE A 52 6.76 -5.70 5.55
C PHE A 52 6.62 -7.01 4.78
N LEU A 53 6.49 -8.11 5.54
CA LEU A 53 6.06 -9.40 5.04
C LEU A 53 4.76 -9.75 5.74
N VAL A 54 3.64 -9.63 5.02
CA VAL A 54 2.29 -9.77 5.59
C VAL A 54 1.64 -11.04 5.04
N PRO A 55 0.96 -11.85 5.87
CA PRO A 55 0.19 -12.98 5.36
C PRO A 55 -0.82 -12.54 4.29
N GLN A 56 -0.95 -13.31 3.23
CA GLN A 56 -1.80 -13.00 2.08
C GLN A 56 -3.30 -12.95 2.42
N GLU A 57 -3.72 -13.62 3.50
CA GLU A 57 -5.11 -13.71 3.97
C GLU A 57 -5.57 -12.47 4.73
N ILE A 58 -4.64 -11.59 5.11
CA ILE A 58 -4.95 -10.35 5.82
C ILE A 58 -5.71 -9.41 4.88
N THR A 59 -6.79 -8.82 5.37
CA THR A 59 -7.57 -7.83 4.62
C THR A 59 -6.93 -6.45 4.68
N MET A 60 -7.27 -5.58 3.73
CA MET A 60 -6.82 -4.18 3.72
C MET A 60 -7.21 -3.42 5.01
N SER A 61 -8.40 -3.68 5.56
CA SER A 61 -8.84 -3.13 6.86
C SER A 61 -7.93 -3.56 8.02
N GLN A 62 -7.61 -4.86 8.08
CA GLN A 62 -6.69 -5.39 9.10
C GLN A 62 -5.29 -4.81 8.92
N PHE A 63 -4.81 -4.70 7.68
CA PHE A 63 -3.52 -4.08 7.38
C PHE A 63 -3.47 -2.61 7.78
N GLN A 64 -4.52 -1.83 7.50
CA GLN A 64 -4.67 -0.45 7.95
C GLN A 64 -4.58 -0.34 9.48
N THR A 65 -5.20 -1.27 10.21
CA THR A 65 -5.11 -1.34 11.68
C THR A 65 -3.69 -1.65 12.14
N ILE A 66 -2.97 -2.54 11.45
CA ILE A 66 -1.56 -2.83 11.74
C ILE A 66 -0.70 -1.58 11.56
N ILE A 67 -0.85 -0.85 10.45
CA ILE A 67 -0.08 0.38 10.19
C ILE A 67 -0.42 1.46 11.22
N ARG A 68 -1.71 1.61 11.58
CA ARG A 68 -2.17 2.51 12.64
C ARG A 68 -1.44 2.27 13.96
N ASN A 69 -1.35 1.00 14.36
CA ASN A 69 -0.67 0.60 15.59
C ASN A 69 0.84 0.84 15.52
N ARG A 70 1.46 0.61 14.35
CA ARG A 70 2.90 0.80 14.13
C ARG A 70 3.33 2.25 14.24
N ILE A 71 2.57 3.17 13.65
CA ILE A 71 2.85 4.62 13.73
C ILE A 71 2.31 5.24 15.03
N ARG A 72 1.72 4.43 15.93
CA ARG A 72 1.11 4.86 17.20
C ARG A 72 0.07 5.97 17.00
N LEU A 73 -0.79 5.81 15.99
CA LEU A 73 -1.79 6.83 15.65
C LEU A 73 -2.93 6.87 16.68
N ASN A 74 -3.31 8.07 17.13
CA ASN A 74 -4.44 8.27 18.03
C ASN A 74 -5.75 7.85 17.35
N SER A 75 -6.72 7.27 18.08
CA SER A 75 -8.04 6.82 17.59
C SER A 75 -8.82 7.90 16.83
N HIS A 76 -8.59 9.18 17.15
CA HIS A 76 -9.28 10.32 16.54
C HIS A 76 -8.75 10.69 15.14
N GLN A 77 -7.53 10.29 14.79
CA GLN A 77 -6.93 10.62 13.50
C GLN A 77 -7.29 9.55 12.46
N ALA A 78 -7.69 10.00 11.28
CA ALA A 78 -7.95 9.12 10.15
C ALA A 78 -6.63 8.73 9.45
N LEU A 79 -6.53 7.46 9.06
CA LEU A 79 -5.40 6.91 8.29
C LEU A 79 -5.96 6.38 6.97
N TYR A 80 -5.44 6.87 5.86
CA TYR A 80 -5.77 6.39 4.52
C TYR A 80 -4.57 5.65 3.93
N LEU A 81 -4.86 4.59 3.18
CA LEU A 81 -3.87 3.83 2.44
C LEU A 81 -4.16 3.98 0.94
N LEU A 82 -3.12 4.23 0.17
CA LEU A 82 -3.15 4.29 -1.29
C LEU A 82 -2.25 3.20 -1.84
N VAL A 83 -2.74 2.39 -2.77
CA VAL A 83 -1.93 1.40 -3.47
C VAL A 83 -1.39 2.02 -4.75
N ASN A 84 -0.09 1.86 -5.00
CA ASN A 84 0.65 2.45 -6.12
C ASN A 84 0.37 3.95 -6.32
N ASN A 85 0.17 4.69 -5.23
CA ASN A 85 -0.12 6.13 -5.20
C ASN A 85 -1.37 6.56 -6.00
N ARG A 86 -2.29 5.65 -6.35
CA ARG A 86 -3.43 5.97 -7.21
C ARG A 86 -4.77 5.42 -6.73
N SER A 87 -4.79 4.22 -6.15
CA SER A 87 -6.05 3.53 -5.87
C SER A 87 -6.38 3.50 -4.38
N MET A 88 -7.56 4.03 -4.03
CA MET A 88 -8.22 3.70 -2.76
C MET A 88 -8.82 2.30 -2.91
N MET A 89 -8.13 1.30 -2.38
CA MET A 89 -8.60 -0.08 -2.44
C MET A 89 -9.77 -0.29 -1.47
N SER A 90 -10.70 -1.17 -1.86
CA SER A 90 -11.72 -1.62 -0.93
C SER A 90 -11.08 -2.28 0.29
N LEU A 91 -11.48 -1.83 1.48
CA LEU A 91 -10.96 -2.34 2.75
C LEU A 91 -11.34 -3.81 3.02
N THR A 92 -12.30 -4.34 2.26
CA THR A 92 -12.77 -5.73 2.35
C THR A 92 -11.88 -6.72 1.61
N LEU A 93 -11.09 -6.26 0.63
CA LEU A 93 -10.22 -7.13 -0.17
C LEU A 93 -9.06 -7.65 0.67
N THR A 94 -8.66 -8.88 0.36
CA THR A 94 -7.45 -9.50 0.88
C THR A 94 -6.21 -8.90 0.22
N LEU A 95 -5.09 -8.93 0.93
CA LEU A 95 -3.81 -8.52 0.35
C LEU A 95 -3.40 -9.39 -0.84
N ALA A 96 -3.84 -10.65 -0.89
CA ALA A 96 -3.66 -11.54 -2.04
C ALA A 96 -4.28 -10.95 -3.31
N GLU A 97 -5.55 -10.55 -3.24
CA GLU A 97 -6.29 -9.96 -4.37
C GLU A 97 -5.64 -8.63 -4.80
N VAL A 98 -5.34 -7.76 -3.84
CA VAL A 98 -4.69 -6.47 -4.10
C VAL A 98 -3.33 -6.69 -4.78
N TYR A 99 -2.53 -7.64 -4.29
CA TYR A 99 -1.22 -7.94 -4.84
C TYR A 99 -1.30 -8.51 -6.25
N ALA A 100 -2.28 -9.37 -6.55
CA ALA A 100 -2.42 -9.94 -7.89
C ALA A 100 -2.68 -8.86 -8.96
N GLU A 101 -3.41 -7.81 -8.60
CA GLU A 101 -3.78 -6.73 -9.53
C GLU A 101 -2.78 -5.56 -9.54
N HIS A 102 -2.11 -5.30 -8.41
CA HIS A 102 -1.34 -4.07 -8.20
C HIS A 102 0.13 -4.30 -7.81
N ALA A 103 0.63 -5.54 -7.81
CA ALA A 103 2.08 -5.75 -7.62
C ALA A 103 2.88 -5.05 -8.73
N ASP A 104 4.00 -4.43 -8.35
CA ASP A 104 4.91 -3.84 -9.32
C ASP A 104 5.73 -4.94 -10.02
N SER A 105 6.36 -4.56 -11.13
CA SER A 105 7.30 -5.37 -11.90
C SER A 105 8.48 -5.93 -11.07
N ASP A 106 8.85 -5.26 -9.97
CA ASP A 106 9.90 -5.73 -9.06
C ASP A 106 9.42 -6.80 -8.07
N GLY A 107 8.10 -7.04 -7.99
CA GLY A 107 7.47 -8.03 -7.13
C GLY A 107 7.12 -7.52 -5.72
N PHE A 108 7.20 -6.22 -5.46
CA PHE A 108 6.68 -5.61 -4.24
C PHE A 108 5.32 -4.94 -4.48
N LEU A 109 4.50 -4.90 -3.43
CA LEU A 109 3.33 -4.03 -3.40
C LEU A 109 3.72 -2.69 -2.76
N TYR A 110 3.49 -1.59 -3.46
CA TYR A 110 3.74 -0.25 -2.94
C TYR A 110 2.47 0.34 -2.34
N VAL A 111 2.56 0.69 -1.05
CA VAL A 111 1.46 1.30 -0.30
C VAL A 111 1.94 2.61 0.29
N THR A 112 1.13 3.64 0.19
CA THR A 112 1.41 4.95 0.75
C THR A 112 0.34 5.32 1.75
N TYR A 113 0.73 5.84 2.92
CA TYR A 113 -0.20 6.29 3.94
C TYR A 113 -0.28 7.81 4.05
N ALA A 114 -1.49 8.33 4.30
CA ALA A 114 -1.79 9.75 4.44
C ALA A 114 -2.95 9.99 5.42
N SER A 115 -3.07 11.22 5.91
CA SER A 115 -4.15 11.74 6.73
C SER A 115 -5.32 12.21 5.88
N GLN A 116 -6.48 12.45 6.52
CA GLN A 116 -7.67 12.97 5.84
C GLN A 116 -7.42 14.32 5.17
N GLU A 117 -6.68 15.19 5.82
CA GLU A 117 -6.43 16.56 5.37
C GLU A 117 -5.66 16.55 4.04
N VAL A 118 -4.66 15.68 3.93
CA VAL A 118 -3.84 15.52 2.72
C VAL A 118 -4.62 14.83 1.60
N PHE A 119 -5.52 13.90 1.95
CA PHE A 119 -6.35 13.23 0.97
C PHE A 119 -7.42 14.18 0.39
N GLY A 120 -8.09 14.97 1.24
CA GLY A 120 -9.16 15.89 0.85
C GLY A 120 -8.72 17.01 -0.09
N ASP A 121 -7.44 17.43 0.00
CA ASP A 121 -6.86 18.43 -0.92
C ASP A 121 -6.53 17.85 -2.32
N SER A 122 -6.46 16.52 -2.46
CA SER A 122 -6.00 15.86 -3.69
C SER A 122 -7.11 15.24 -4.54
N THR A 123 -8.36 15.19 -4.05
CA THR A 123 -9.51 14.67 -4.79
C THR A 123 -10.04 15.67 -5.81
N THR A 124 -9.25 15.95 -6.85
CA THR A 124 -9.79 16.33 -8.16
C THR A 124 -9.92 15.06 -8.99
N THR A 125 -11.16 14.58 -9.09
CA THR A 125 -11.76 13.86 -10.23
C THR A 125 -10.94 12.73 -10.91
N SER A 126 -11.24 11.47 -10.55
CA SER A 126 -11.71 10.45 -11.51
C SER A 126 -11.95 9.09 -10.83
N ASN A 127 -13.24 8.70 -10.76
CA ASN A 127 -13.80 7.34 -10.76
C ASN A 127 -13.14 6.25 -9.90
N TYR A 128 -13.73 5.90 -8.74
CA TYR A 128 -14.06 4.51 -8.40
C TYR A 128 -15.27 4.48 -7.45
N GLU A 129 -16.28 3.76 -7.92
CA GLU A 129 -17.66 3.68 -7.44
C GLU A 129 -17.79 3.18 -5.99
N VAL A 130 -18.67 3.81 -5.21
CA VAL A 130 -20.00 3.27 -4.87
C VAL A 130 -19.97 1.77 -4.56
N ASN A 131 -19.23 1.35 -3.53
CA ASN A 131 -19.56 0.13 -2.79
C ASN A 131 -20.40 0.49 -1.55
N LYS A 132 -21.66 0.82 -1.84
CA LYS A 132 -22.80 0.08 -1.31
C LYS A 132 -22.70 -0.32 0.17
N CYS A 133 -22.78 0.66 1.07
CA CYS A 133 -23.26 0.43 2.44
C CYS A 133 -24.06 1.64 2.94
N MET A 134 -25.05 2.06 2.14
CA MET A 134 -26.28 2.62 2.72
C MET A 134 -27.18 1.42 2.96
N ILE A 135 -26.97 0.71 4.06
CA ILE A 135 -28.07 -0.03 4.70
C ILE A 135 -29.03 1.06 5.16
N GLN A 136 -29.97 1.43 4.32
CA GLN A 136 -31.14 2.17 4.78
C GLN A 136 -31.93 1.24 5.69
N PHE A 137 -31.78 1.47 6.99
CA PHE A 137 -32.78 1.13 7.97
C PHE A 137 -34.06 1.95 7.70
N GLY A 138 -35.20 1.29 7.82
CA GLY A 138 -36.45 1.90 8.24
C GLY A 138 -37.51 2.11 7.17
N GLY A 139 -38.60 1.35 7.28
CA GLY A 139 -39.86 1.59 6.56
C GLY A 139 -40.53 0.31 6.10
#